data_AF-A0A926WUB2-F1
#
_entry.id   AF-A0A926WUB2-F1
#
_cell.length_a   1.000
_cell.length_b   1.000
_cell.length_c   1.000
_cell.angle_alpha   90.00
_cell.angle_beta   90.00
_cell.angle_gamma   90.00
#
_symmetry.space_group_name_H-M   'P 1'
#
loop_
_entity.id
_entity.type
_entity.pdbx_description
1 polymer ?
#
loop_
_entity_poly.entity_id
_entity_poly.type
_entity_poly.pdbx_seq_one_letter_code
_entity_poly.pdbx_strand_id
1 'polypeptide(L)' 'MTKEFLQALSKTYTNMDYYDFLNKTGLRDCQNSLNKFQQFKRAAENLLRFDAQTLENIISNNGTSRNPALETVA' A
#
# COMPACT_ATOMS: atom_id res chain seq x y z
N MET A 1 -8.40 -10.57 -13.21
CA MET A 1 -8.08 -10.54 -11.77
C MET A 1 -7.36 -9.25 -11.34
N THR A 2 -6.42 -8.71 -12.12
CA THR A 2 -5.61 -7.52 -11.76
C THR A 2 -6.40 -6.20 -11.72
N LYS A 3 -7.26 -5.91 -12.72
CA LYS A 3 -8.03 -4.65 -12.77
C LYS A 3 -9.00 -4.46 -11.61
N GLU A 4 -9.77 -5.48 -11.26
CA GLU A 4 -10.76 -5.41 -10.18
C GLU A 4 -10.09 -5.28 -8.82
N PHE A 5 -8.97 -5.99 -8.61
CA PHE A 5 -8.16 -5.84 -7.41
C PHE A 5 -7.61 -4.42 -7.29
N LEU A 6 -7.03 -3.86 -8.35
CA LEU A 6 -6.47 -2.50 -8.34
C LEU A 6 -7.55 -1.44 -8.16
N GLN A 7 -8.74 -1.62 -8.74
CA GLN A 7 -9.88 -0.73 -8.53
C GLN A 7 -10.46 -0.83 -7.12
N ALA A 8 -10.55 -2.03 -6.55
CA ALA A 8 -10.97 -2.22 -5.16
C ALA A 8 -9.96 -1.62 -4.19
N LEU A 9 -8.67 -1.83 -4.46
CA LEU A 9 -7.53 -1.30 -3.70
C LEU A 9 -7.54 0.23 -3.75
N SER A 10 -7.68 0.79 -4.95
CA SER A 10 -7.88 2.22 -5.21
C SER A 10 -9.00 2.79 -4.36
N LYS A 11 -10.21 2.25 -4.51
CA LYS A 11 -11.42 2.76 -3.88
C LYS A 11 -11.35 2.68 -2.35
N THR A 12 -10.74 1.60 -1.84
CA THR A 12 -10.52 1.41 -0.41
C THR A 12 -9.54 2.44 0.14
N TYR A 13 -8.45 2.74 -0.59
CA TYR A 13 -7.42 3.68 -0.12
C TYR A 13 -7.77 5.15 -0.33
N THR A 14 -8.53 5.49 -1.38
CA THR A 14 -9.01 6.85 -1.59
C THR A 14 -9.97 7.26 -0.48
N ASN A 15 -10.86 6.37 -0.04
CA ASN A 15 -11.89 6.67 0.95
C ASN A 15 -11.47 6.44 2.42
N MET A 16 -10.34 5.79 2.68
CA MET A 16 -9.88 5.53 4.05
C MET A 16 -9.53 6.82 4.78
N ASP A 17 -10.21 7.11 5.90
CA ASP A 17 -9.84 8.23 6.77
C ASP A 17 -8.74 7.85 7.77
N TYR A 18 -8.26 8.83 8.53
CA TYR A 18 -7.17 8.65 9.47
C TYR A 18 -7.51 7.65 10.60
N TYR A 19 -8.74 7.67 11.13
CA TYR A 19 -9.14 6.79 12.21
C TYR A 19 -9.36 5.37 11.72
N ASP A 20 -9.89 5.20 10.51
CA ASP A 20 -9.93 3.90 9.83
C ASP A 20 -8.52 3.33 9.61
N PHE A 21 -7.56 4.18 9.23
CA PHE A 21 -6.17 3.79 9.10
C PHE A 21 -5.57 3.36 10.45
N LEU A 22 -5.82 4.10 11.54
CA LEU A 22 -5.37 3.70 12.88
C LEU A 22 -5.97 2.36 13.30
N ASN A 23 -7.27 2.17 13.09
CA ASN A 23 -7.98 0.94 13.45
C ASN A 23 -7.43 -0.28 12.70
N LYS A 24 -7.14 -0.13 11.40
CA LYS A 24 -6.59 -1.21 10.56
C LYS A 24 -5.11 -1.52 10.85
N THR A 25 -4.34 -0.53 11.26
CA THR A 25 -2.89 -0.68 11.49
C THR A 25 -2.53 -0.97 12.95
N GLY A 26 -3.48 -0.78 13.88
CA GLY A 26 -3.23 -0.86 15.32
C GLY A 26 -2.33 0.26 15.85
N LEU A 27 -2.09 1.31 15.05
CA LEU A 27 -1.28 2.45 15.48
C LEU A 27 -2.07 3.31 16.47
N ARG A 28 -1.35 3.87 17.44
CA ARG A 28 -1.93 4.85 18.38
C ARG A 28 -2.03 6.22 17.72
N ASP A 29 -3.03 6.99 18.12
CA ASP A 29 -3.16 8.37 17.66
C ASP A 29 -1.98 9.21 18.18
N CYS A 30 -1.14 9.64 17.26
CA CYS A 30 0.01 10.49 17.53
C CYS A 30 0.53 11.11 16.23
N GLN A 31 1.40 12.11 16.35
CA GLN A 31 1.99 12.80 15.20
C GLN A 31 2.71 11.84 14.23
N ASN A 32 3.38 10.80 14.75
CA ASN A 32 4.05 9.81 13.91
C ASN A 32 3.05 9.01 13.05
N SER A 33 1.92 8.62 13.62
CA SER A 33 0.85 7.91 12.90
C SER A 33 0.20 8.80 11.85
N LEU A 34 0.01 10.09 12.14
CA LEU A 34 -0.46 11.07 11.17
C LEU A 34 0.51 11.21 9.98
N ASN A 35 1.82 11.28 10.26
CA ASN A 35 2.84 11.33 9.20
C ASN A 35 2.83 10.06 8.34
N LYS A 36 2.68 8.88 8.96
CA LYS A 36 2.54 7.59 8.25
C LYS A 36 1.28 7.56 7.38
N PHE A 37 0.15 8.07 7.89
CA PHE A 37 -1.09 8.18 7.12
C PHE A 37 -0.93 9.09 5.90
N GLN A 38 -0.27 10.24 6.04
CA GLN A 38 -0.01 11.14 4.92
C GLN A 38 0.90 10.49 3.85
N GLN A 39 1.94 9.78 4.26
CA GLN A 39 2.80 9.02 3.33
C GLN A 39 2.01 7.94 2.60
N PHE A 40 1.17 7.21 3.34
CA PHE A 40 0.28 6.20 2.79
C PHE A 40 -0.69 6.79 1.76
N LYS A 41 -1.34 7.93 2.05
CA LYS A 41 -2.22 8.63 1.11
C LYS A 41 -1.50 9.03 -0.17
N ARG A 42 -0.30 9.61 -0.06
CA ARG A 42 0.52 9.98 -1.24
C ARG A 42 0.91 8.75 -2.08
N ALA A 43 1.28 7.65 -1.42
CA ALA A 43 1.61 6.41 -2.11
C ALA A 43 0.40 5.82 -2.84
N ALA A 44 -0.77 5.84 -2.20
CA ALA A 44 -2.03 5.41 -2.81
C ALA A 44 -2.39 6.27 -4.02
N GLU A 45 -2.31 7.60 -3.92
CA GLU A 45 -2.54 8.51 -5.06
C GLU A 45 -1.58 8.26 -6.22
N ASN A 46 -0.30 8.00 -5.94
CA ASN A 46 0.68 7.69 -6.98
C ASN A 46 0.37 6.36 -7.67
N LEU A 47 -0.12 5.35 -6.94
CA LEU A 47 -0.55 4.08 -7.52
C LEU A 47 -1.72 4.26 -8.50
N LEU A 48 -2.59 5.24 -8.27
CA LEU A 48 -3.71 5.55 -9.18
C LEU A 48 -3.28 6.26 -10.45
N ARG A 49 -2.08 6.83 -10.48
CA ARG A 49 -1.53 7.52 -11.65
C ARG A 49 -0.80 6.58 -12.60
N PHE A 50 -0.47 5.37 -12.18
CA PHE A 50 0.15 4.39 -13.05
C PHE A 50 -0.89 3.79 -14.01
N ASP A 51 -0.47 3.63 -15.26
CA ASP A 51 -1.24 2.87 -16.24
C ASP A 51 -1.26 1.37 -15.87
N ALA A 52 -2.20 0.63 -16.44
CA ALA A 52 -2.40 -0.78 -16.14
C ALA A 52 -1.15 -1.64 -16.43
N GLN A 53 -0.36 -1.31 -17.46
CA GLN A 53 0.85 -2.04 -17.82
C GLN A 53 1.95 -1.84 -16.77
N THR A 54 2.11 -0.62 -16.26
CA THR A 54 3.03 -0.32 -15.17
C THR A 54 2.65 -1.06 -13.88
N LEU A 55 1.36 -1.11 -13.54
CA LEU A 55 0.88 -1.86 -12.36
C LEU A 55 1.10 -3.37 -12.51
N GLU A 56 0.88 -3.93 -13.69
CA GLU A 56 1.16 -5.34 -13.99
C GLU A 56 2.65 -5.68 -13.87
N ASN A 57 3.53 -4.77 -14.32
CA ASN A 57 4.98 -4.91 -14.18
C ASN A 57 5.43 -4.87 -12.70
N ILE A 58 4.84 -3.99 -11.88
CA ILE A 58 5.14 -3.91 -10.43
C ILE A 58 4.72 -5.21 -9.72
N ILE A 59 3.55 -5.75 -10.05
CA ILE A 59 3.06 -7.01 -9.48
C ILE A 59 3.97 -8.17 -9.90
N SER A 60 4.33 -8.23 -11.18
CA SER A 60 5.18 -9.29 -11.74
C SER A 60 6.61 -9.26 -11.17
N ASN A 61 7.17 -8.08 -10.89
CA ASN A 61 8.49 -7.93 -10.30
C ASN A 61 8.54 -8.22 -8.78
N ASN A 62 7.44 -8.00 -8.05
CA ASN A 62 7.37 -8.35 -6.63
C ASN A 62 7.21 -9.86 -6.38
N GLY A 63 6.82 -10.63 -7.39
CA GLY A 63 6.78 -12.10 -7.33
C GLY A 63 8.16 -12.77 -7.25
N THR A 64 9.25 -12.02 -7.50
CA THR A 64 10.63 -12.57 -7.60
C THR A 64 11.59 -11.97 -6.59
N SER A 65 11.14 -11.12 -5.66
CA SER A 65 12.00 -10.63 -4.58
C SER A 65 11.99 -11.64 -3.42
N ARG A 66 12.75 -12.74 -3.58
CA ARG A 66 13.31 -13.45 -2.44
C ARG A 66 14.21 -12.45 -1.72
N ASN A 67 13.73 -11.87 -0.63
CA ASN A 67 14.54 -11.04 0.24
C ASN A 67 15.51 -11.96 1.02
N PRO A 68 16.81 -12.03 0.67
CA PRO A 68 17.75 -12.93 1.33
C PRO A 68 18.02 -12.52 2.78
N ALA A 69 17.62 -11.30 3.17
CA ALA A 69 17.88 -10.73 4.50
C ALA A 69 16.93 -11.24 5.59
N LEU A 70 15.92 -12.06 5.26
CA LEU A 70 14.98 -12.62 6.24
C LEU A 70 15.22 -14.11 6.54
N GLU A 71 16.17 -14.78 5.87
CA GLU A 71 16.50 -16.20 6.16
C GLU A 71 17.61 -16.38 7.21
N THR A 72 18.26 -15.31 7.69
CA THR A 72 19.37 -15.41 8.66
C THR A 72 18.97 -15.12 10.12
N VAL A 73 17.71 -15.42 10.48
CA VAL A 73 17.31 -15.44 11.90
C VAL A 73 16.40 -16.64 12.15
N ALA A 74 17.02 -17.82 12.19
CA ALA A 74 16.49 -19.04 12.79
C ALA A 74 17.60 -19.71 13.59
#